data_AF-A0A6L8W7B5-F1
#
_entry.id   AF-A0A6L8W7B5-F1
#
_cell.length_a   1.000
_cell.length_b   1.000
_cell.length_c   1.000
_cell.angle_alpha   90.00
_cell.angle_beta   90.00
_cell.angle_gamma   90.00
#
_symmetry.space_group_name_H-M   'P 1'
#
loop_
_entity.id
_entity.type
_entity.pdbx_description
1 polymer ?
#
loop_
_entity_poly.entity_id
_entity_poly.type
_entity_poly.pdbx_seq_one_letter_code
_entity_poly.pdbx_strand_id
1 'polypeptide(L)'
;MTIKSILAPVLAGLGSLLWSATAFAAEEYISGTGPLNIFDGAAMMAMPLWVKIWLAFLMLTFLTGLVFFVWRRPIARWAAGGFILSLATGHAVFGALGLPMLSGAISIMHVVCWTPALVLLLIKRPFLDRQEGTAYRLWSAVMTGVILFSFVFDIPDGLAYIRHFSS
;
A
#
# COMPACT_ATOMS: atom_id res chain seq x y z
N MET A 1 -24.68 18.21 35.89
CA MET A 1 -23.88 17.13 35.27
C MET A 1 -22.49 17.67 35.01
N THR A 2 -21.51 17.30 35.84
CA THR A 2 -20.21 17.97 35.94
C THR A 2 -19.22 17.41 34.92
N ILE A 3 -18.49 18.30 34.24
CA ILE A 3 -17.48 18.04 33.18
C ILE A 3 -16.47 16.94 33.55
N LYS A 4 -16.25 16.69 34.85
CA LYS A 4 -15.39 15.61 35.38
C LYS A 4 -15.84 14.19 35.00
N SER A 5 -17.13 13.97 34.71
CA SER A 5 -17.68 12.63 34.41
C SER A 5 -17.41 12.13 32.98
N ILE A 6 -17.05 13.03 32.06
CA ILE A 6 -16.74 12.69 30.66
C ILE A 6 -15.22 12.49 30.45
N LEU A 7 -14.39 13.14 31.27
CA LEU A 7 -12.93 13.05 31.18
C LEU A 7 -12.38 11.67 31.58
N ALA A 8 -13.00 11.01 32.56
CA ALA A 8 -12.54 9.72 33.06
C ALA A 8 -12.59 8.58 32.00
N PRO A 9 -13.68 8.38 31.23
CA PRO A 9 -13.71 7.36 30.18
C PRO A 9 -12.82 7.71 28.98
N VAL A 10 -12.64 8.99 28.66
CA VAL A 10 -11.74 9.43 27.57
C VAL A 10 -10.28 9.19 27.94
N LEU A 11 -9.88 9.47 29.18
CA LEU A 11 -8.53 9.19 29.69
C LEU A 11 -8.28 7.69 29.86
N ALA A 12 -9.27 6.90 30.28
CA ALA A 12 -9.17 5.45 30.33
C ALA A 12 -9.06 4.82 28.93
N GLY A 13 -9.83 5.32 27.95
CA GLY A 13 -9.77 4.89 26.56
C GLY A 13 -8.43 5.22 25.89
N LEU A 14 -7.90 6.42 26.11
CA LEU A 14 -6.55 6.82 25.68
C LEU A 14 -5.47 5.97 26.37
N GLY A 15 -5.63 5.67 27.66
CA GLY A 15 -4.71 4.80 28.40
C GLY A 15 -4.66 3.37 27.85
N SER A 16 -5.81 2.79 27.51
CA SER A 16 -5.85 1.46 26.87
C SER A 16 -5.26 1.46 25.46
N LEU A 17 -5.48 2.51 24.66
CA LEU A 17 -4.91 2.62 23.31
C LEU A 17 -3.37 2.78 23.34
N LEU A 18 -2.85 3.52 24.33
CA LEU A 18 -1.40 3.68 24.52
C LEU A 18 -0.74 2.41 25.07
N TRP A 19 -1.44 1.60 25.87
CA TRP A 19 -0.90 0.35 26.40
C TRP A 19 -0.75 -0.73 25.31
N SER A 20 -1.74 -0.87 24.42
CA SER A 20 -1.69 -1.82 23.30
C SER A 20 -0.58 -1.51 22.30
N ALA A 21 -0.31 -0.23 22.04
CA ALA A 21 0.77 0.19 21.14
C ALA A 21 2.17 -0.22 21.62
N THR A 22 2.39 -0.28 22.94
CA THR A 22 3.68 -0.70 23.50
C THR A 22 3.93 -2.21 23.44
N ALA A 23 2.87 -3.02 23.42
CA ALA A 23 2.98 -4.48 23.40
C ALA A 23 3.48 -5.01 22.04
N PHE A 24 3.00 -4.44 20.93
CA PHE A 24 3.41 -4.85 19.58
C PHE A 24 4.82 -4.39 19.20
N ALA A 25 5.30 -3.32 19.82
CA ALA A 25 6.66 -2.82 19.63
C ALA A 25 7.73 -3.69 20.30
N ALA A 26 7.35 -4.58 21.23
CA ALA A 26 8.25 -5.49 21.92
C ALA A 26 8.47 -6.82 21.18
N GLU A 27 7.65 -7.13 20.17
CA GLU A 27 7.80 -8.33 19.36
C GLU A 27 9.01 -8.18 18.40
N GLU A 28 9.90 -9.16 18.41
CA GLU A 28 11.11 -9.13 17.60
C GLU A 28 10.81 -9.65 16.18
N TYR A 29 10.75 -8.73 15.21
CA TYR A 29 10.48 -9.07 13.81
C TYR A 29 11.77 -9.32 13.04
N ILE A 30 11.76 -10.34 12.19
CA ILE A 30 12.89 -10.70 11.33
C ILE A 30 12.81 -10.02 9.97
N SER A 31 13.95 -9.81 9.33
CA SER A 31 14.03 -9.35 7.93
C SER A 31 13.52 -10.44 6.97
N GLY A 32 12.72 -10.05 5.98
CA GLY A 32 12.28 -10.94 4.90
C GLY A 32 11.06 -10.42 4.14
N THR A 33 10.48 -11.29 3.30
CA THR A 33 9.33 -10.94 2.44
C THR A 33 7.98 -11.39 2.99
N GLY A 34 7.95 -12.08 4.14
CA GLY A 34 6.70 -12.54 4.74
C GLY A 34 5.86 -11.37 5.28
N PRO A 35 4.54 -11.54 5.43
CA PRO A 35 3.63 -10.47 5.83
C PRO A 35 3.95 -9.84 7.20
N LEU A 36 4.58 -10.60 8.09
CA LEU A 36 5.00 -10.17 9.43
C LEU A 36 6.52 -9.88 9.50
N ASN A 37 7.22 -9.82 8.38
CA ASN A 37 8.65 -9.55 8.34
C ASN A 37 8.92 -8.08 8.02
N ILE A 38 10.07 -7.59 8.49
CA ILE A 38 10.59 -6.27 8.13
C ILE A 38 11.07 -6.32 6.67
N PHE A 39 10.53 -5.42 5.86
CA PHE A 39 10.94 -5.25 4.47
C PHE A 39 12.09 -4.25 4.38
N ASP A 40 13.32 -4.73 4.42
CA ASP A 40 14.53 -3.92 4.39
C ASP A 40 15.49 -4.30 3.24
N GLY A 41 16.68 -3.71 3.22
CA GLY A 41 17.69 -4.01 2.22
C GLY A 41 18.17 -5.46 2.23
N ALA A 42 18.22 -6.12 3.40
CA ALA A 42 18.59 -7.52 3.50
C ALA A 42 17.49 -8.42 2.91
N ALA A 43 16.22 -8.12 3.21
CA ALA A 43 15.07 -8.76 2.61
C ALA A 43 15.13 -8.64 1.09
N MET A 44 15.33 -7.42 0.56
CA MET A 44 15.47 -7.14 -0.88
C MET A 44 16.58 -7.98 -1.51
N MET A 45 17.74 -8.11 -0.86
CA MET A 45 18.86 -8.89 -1.38
C MET A 45 18.60 -10.40 -1.34
N ALA A 46 17.86 -10.89 -0.36
CA ALA A 46 17.51 -12.29 -0.20
C ALA A 46 16.39 -12.76 -1.16
N MET A 47 15.63 -11.84 -1.78
CA MET A 47 14.53 -12.23 -2.67
C MET A 47 15.00 -12.99 -3.91
N PRO A 48 14.19 -13.95 -4.40
CA PRO A 48 14.41 -14.57 -5.70
C PRO A 48 14.52 -13.53 -6.83
N LEU A 49 15.38 -13.80 -7.81
CA LEU A 49 15.65 -12.87 -8.91
C LEU A 49 14.38 -12.44 -9.66
N TRP A 50 13.45 -13.37 -9.88
CA TRP A 50 12.20 -13.07 -10.58
C TRP A 50 11.34 -12.05 -9.84
N VAL A 51 11.35 -12.04 -8.50
CA VAL A 51 10.62 -11.05 -7.67
C VAL A 51 11.26 -9.68 -7.83
N LYS A 52 12.59 -9.61 -7.82
CA LYS A 52 13.32 -8.34 -8.05
C LYS A 52 13.01 -7.75 -9.42
N ILE A 53 12.98 -8.60 -10.45
CA ILE A 53 12.60 -8.19 -11.81
C ILE A 53 11.15 -7.69 -11.83
N TRP A 54 10.23 -8.39 -11.16
CA TRP A 54 8.84 -7.95 -11.03
C TRP A 54 8.71 -6.59 -10.35
N LEU A 55 9.38 -6.38 -9.22
CA LEU A 55 9.37 -5.10 -8.50
C LEU A 55 9.94 -3.96 -9.36
N ALA A 56 11.02 -4.20 -10.10
CA ALA A 56 11.57 -3.22 -11.03
C ALA A 56 10.57 -2.89 -12.16
N PHE A 57 9.93 -3.90 -12.75
CA PHE A 57 8.92 -3.72 -13.79
C PHE A 57 7.70 -2.94 -13.29
N LEU A 58 7.19 -3.27 -12.10
CA LEU A 58 6.13 -2.54 -11.42
C LEU A 58 6.51 -1.07 -11.27
N MET A 59 7.68 -0.80 -10.69
CA MET A 59 8.15 0.55 -10.42
C MET A 59 8.29 1.36 -11.70
N LEU A 60 8.88 0.78 -12.76
CA LEU A 60 8.98 1.42 -14.07
C LEU A 60 7.61 1.72 -14.69
N THR A 61 6.62 0.86 -14.50
CA THR A 61 5.27 1.07 -15.03
C THR A 61 4.59 2.28 -14.37
N PHE A 62 4.68 2.38 -13.04
CA PHE A 62 4.18 3.54 -12.29
C PHE A 62 4.94 4.82 -12.65
N LEU A 63 6.27 4.77 -12.73
CA LEU A 63 7.10 5.91 -13.12
C LEU A 63 6.81 6.38 -14.55
N THR A 64 6.56 5.47 -15.49
CA THR A 64 6.14 5.83 -16.86
C THR A 64 4.84 6.61 -16.85
N GLY A 65 3.87 6.20 -16.01
CA GLY A 65 2.63 6.95 -15.79
C GLY A 65 2.86 8.36 -15.27
N LEU A 66 3.71 8.47 -14.24
CA LEU A 66 4.09 9.73 -13.61
C LEU A 66 4.81 10.67 -14.59
N VAL A 67 5.78 10.19 -15.36
CA VAL A 67 6.61 11.05 -16.22
C VAL A 67 5.88 11.47 -17.49
N PHE A 68 5.20 10.54 -18.17
CA PHE A 68 4.69 10.79 -19.53
C PHE A 68 3.20 11.16 -19.58
N PHE A 69 2.39 10.65 -18.65
CA PHE A 69 0.93 10.72 -18.76
C PHE A 69 0.25 11.59 -17.69
N VAL A 70 0.90 11.84 -16.54
CA VAL A 70 0.30 12.54 -15.39
C VAL A 70 -0.30 13.90 -15.76
N TRP A 71 0.36 14.66 -16.63
CA TRP A 71 -0.08 16.01 -16.99
C TRP A 71 -1.33 16.03 -17.87
N ARG A 72 -1.51 15.01 -18.71
CA ARG A 72 -2.59 14.97 -19.72
C ARG A 72 -3.74 14.04 -19.33
N ARG A 73 -3.50 13.05 -18.48
CA ARG A 73 -4.44 11.95 -18.25
C ARG A 73 -4.83 11.85 -16.78
N PRO A 74 -6.11 12.08 -16.43
CA PRO A 74 -6.58 11.99 -15.03
C PRO A 74 -6.27 10.64 -14.38
N ILE A 75 -6.44 9.52 -15.09
CA ILE A 75 -6.15 8.17 -14.56
C ILE A 75 -4.67 8.02 -14.19
N ALA A 76 -3.76 8.61 -14.97
CA ALA A 76 -2.34 8.59 -14.64
C ALA A 76 -2.03 9.37 -13.35
N ARG A 77 -2.80 10.43 -13.03
CA ARG A 77 -2.71 11.16 -11.75
C ARG A 77 -3.15 10.31 -10.58
N TRP A 78 -4.22 9.53 -10.74
CA TRP A 78 -4.67 8.60 -9.70
C TRP A 78 -3.65 7.49 -9.46
N ALA A 79 -3.10 6.91 -10.52
CA ALA A 79 -2.03 5.93 -10.42
C ALA A 79 -0.78 6.49 -9.73
N ALA A 80 -0.28 7.63 -10.19
CA ALA A 80 0.90 8.29 -9.64
C ALA A 80 0.68 8.74 -8.19
N GLY A 81 -0.47 9.36 -7.91
CA GLY A 81 -0.85 9.80 -6.57
C GLY A 81 -0.97 8.63 -5.61
N GLY A 82 -1.60 7.54 -6.02
CA GLY A 82 -1.68 6.30 -5.24
C GLY A 82 -0.30 5.75 -4.90
N PHE A 83 0.60 5.68 -5.89
CA PHE A 83 1.97 5.21 -5.68
C PHE A 83 2.78 6.09 -4.73
N ILE A 84 2.74 7.40 -4.93
CA ILE A 84 3.43 8.36 -4.04
C ILE A 84 2.86 8.29 -2.63
N LEU A 85 1.53 8.23 -2.50
CA LEU A 85 0.87 8.16 -1.21
C LEU A 85 1.24 6.89 -0.45
N SER A 86 1.25 5.73 -1.12
CA SER A 86 1.65 4.46 -0.49
C SER A 86 3.09 4.50 0.04
N LEU A 87 4.01 5.16 -0.67
CA LEU A 87 5.41 5.29 -0.24
C LEU A 87 5.57 6.31 0.90
N ALA A 88 4.90 7.45 0.80
CA ALA A 88 5.14 8.59 1.69
C ALA A 88 4.44 8.49 3.04
N THR A 89 3.30 7.78 3.12
CA THR A 89 2.43 7.85 4.30
C THR A 89 2.39 6.59 5.15
N GLY A 90 2.90 5.45 4.65
CA GLY A 90 2.83 4.18 5.38
C GLY A 90 3.35 4.26 6.81
N HIS A 91 4.59 4.73 7.00
CA HIS A 91 5.19 4.87 8.32
C HIS A 91 4.40 5.80 9.26
N ALA A 92 3.90 6.92 8.75
CA ALA A 92 3.14 7.88 9.55
C ALA A 92 1.77 7.31 9.96
N VAL A 93 1.07 6.65 9.04
CA VAL A 93 -0.25 6.05 9.29
C VAL A 93 -0.15 4.92 10.31
N PHE A 94 0.74 3.95 10.07
CA PHE A 94 0.89 2.80 10.96
C PHE A 94 1.52 3.21 12.30
N GLY A 95 2.46 4.16 12.29
CA GLY A 95 3.02 4.73 13.51
C GLY A 95 1.97 5.43 14.38
N ALA A 96 1.05 6.20 13.77
CA ALA A 96 -0.06 6.84 14.50
C ALA A 96 -1.06 5.83 15.08
N LEU A 97 -1.15 4.63 14.50
CA LEU A 97 -1.97 3.52 15.00
C LEU A 97 -1.24 2.66 16.04
N GLY A 98 0.03 2.96 16.35
CA GLY A 98 0.85 2.14 17.23
C GLY A 98 1.21 0.77 16.64
N LEU A 99 1.22 0.65 15.31
CA LEU A 99 1.44 -0.58 14.58
C LEU A 99 2.81 -0.58 13.86
N PRO A 100 3.53 -1.70 13.82
CA PRO A 100 4.82 -1.79 13.15
C PRO A 100 4.68 -1.80 11.61
N MET A 101 5.60 -1.14 10.92
CA MET A 101 5.64 -1.11 9.45
C MET A 101 6.28 -2.40 8.89
N LEU A 102 5.50 -3.48 8.81
CA LEU A 102 5.91 -4.77 8.24
C LEU A 102 5.47 -4.90 6.78
N SER A 103 5.92 -5.95 6.08
CA SER A 103 5.58 -6.16 4.67
C SER A 103 4.07 -6.17 4.41
N GLY A 104 3.26 -6.77 5.30
CA GLY A 104 1.80 -6.77 5.16
C GLY A 104 1.17 -5.38 5.33
N ALA A 105 1.78 -4.47 6.10
CA ALA A 105 1.36 -3.07 6.17
C ALA A 105 1.61 -2.34 4.83
N ILE A 106 2.75 -2.61 4.19
CA ILE A 106 3.05 -2.11 2.83
C ILE A 106 1.98 -2.60 1.84
N SER A 107 1.61 -3.88 1.91
CA SER A 107 0.56 -4.46 1.09
C SER A 107 -0.81 -3.83 1.30
N ILE A 108 -1.19 -3.51 2.55
CA ILE A 108 -2.41 -2.74 2.85
C ILE A 108 -2.36 -1.38 2.16
N MET A 109 -1.23 -0.67 2.24
CA MET A 109 -1.07 0.63 1.58
C MET A 109 -1.21 0.51 0.06
N HIS A 110 -0.66 -0.52 -0.58
CA HIS A 110 -0.85 -0.76 -2.00
C HIS A 110 -2.32 -0.97 -2.35
N VAL A 111 -3.02 -1.86 -1.63
CA VAL A 111 -4.44 -2.14 -1.87
C VAL A 111 -5.26 -0.86 -1.73
N VAL A 112 -5.10 -0.11 -0.65
CA VAL A 112 -5.88 1.10 -0.41
C VAL A 112 -5.55 2.20 -1.42
N CYS A 113 -4.27 2.49 -1.64
CA CYS A 113 -3.86 3.63 -2.45
C CYS A 113 -3.96 3.37 -3.96
N TRP A 114 -3.81 2.13 -4.42
CA TRP A 114 -3.83 1.82 -5.86
C TRP A 114 -5.22 1.45 -6.37
N THR A 115 -6.14 1.04 -5.50
CA THR A 115 -7.52 0.69 -5.87
C THR A 115 -8.26 1.80 -6.63
N PRO A 116 -8.21 3.09 -6.24
CA PRO A 116 -8.88 4.15 -7.01
C PRO A 116 -8.42 4.20 -8.48
N ALA A 117 -7.11 4.02 -8.73
CA ALA A 117 -6.56 3.97 -10.08
C ALA A 117 -7.05 2.73 -10.84
N LEU A 118 -7.05 1.56 -10.20
CA LEU A 118 -7.55 0.31 -10.79
C LEU A 118 -9.03 0.41 -11.15
N VAL A 119 -9.86 0.93 -10.25
CA VAL A 119 -11.29 1.13 -10.48
C VAL A 119 -11.51 2.00 -11.73
N LEU A 120 -10.79 3.11 -11.85
CA LEU A 120 -10.89 3.97 -13.03
C LEU A 120 -10.40 3.28 -14.31
N LEU A 121 -9.32 2.51 -14.25
CA LEU A 121 -8.83 1.71 -15.38
C LEU A 121 -9.88 0.70 -15.85
N LEU A 122 -10.54 0.00 -14.94
CA LEU A 122 -11.54 -1.04 -15.25
C LEU A 122 -12.89 -0.49 -15.70
N ILE A 123 -13.30 0.68 -15.20
CA ILE A 123 -14.56 1.35 -15.58
C ILE A 123 -14.39 2.08 -16.92
N LYS A 124 -13.35 2.90 -17.06
CA LYS A 124 -13.15 3.71 -18.27
C LYS A 124 -12.52 2.92 -19.41
N ARG A 125 -11.80 1.84 -19.10
CA ARG A 125 -11.17 0.92 -20.06
C ARG A 125 -10.39 1.63 -21.18
N PRO A 126 -9.51 2.60 -20.86
CA PRO A 126 -8.75 3.35 -21.88
C PRO A 126 -7.93 2.44 -22.79
N PHE A 127 -7.54 1.25 -22.34
CA PHE A 127 -6.83 0.25 -23.15
C PHE A 127 -7.66 -0.30 -24.32
N LEU A 128 -8.99 -0.34 -24.22
CA LEU A 128 -9.89 -0.78 -25.30
C LEU A 128 -10.38 0.36 -26.18
N ASP A 129 -10.26 1.61 -25.73
CA ASP A 129 -10.73 2.77 -26.47
C ASP A 129 -9.79 3.09 -27.64
N ARG A 130 -10.30 3.02 -28.87
CA ARG A 130 -9.52 3.31 -30.08
C ARG A 130 -9.29 4.81 -30.31
N GLN A 131 -10.03 5.68 -29.63
CA GLN A 131 -9.82 7.14 -29.70
C GLN A 131 -8.56 7.56 -28.92
N GLU A 132 -8.09 6.71 -28.02
CA GLU A 132 -6.89 6.96 -27.24
C GLU A 132 -5.61 6.64 -28.03
N GLY A 133 -4.56 7.42 -27.78
CA GLY A 133 -3.26 7.19 -28.42
C GLY A 133 -2.66 5.83 -28.03
N THR A 134 -2.07 5.11 -28.99
CA THR A 134 -1.56 3.74 -28.82
C THR A 134 -0.66 3.56 -27.60
N ALA A 135 0.24 4.52 -27.34
CA ALA A 135 1.13 4.49 -26.18
C ALA A 135 0.37 4.53 -24.84
N TYR A 136 -0.65 5.38 -24.72
CA TYR A 136 -1.45 5.49 -23.51
C TYR A 136 -2.33 4.25 -23.31
N ARG A 137 -2.89 3.72 -24.40
CA ARG A 137 -3.66 2.47 -24.38
C ARG A 137 -2.82 1.31 -23.86
N LEU A 138 -1.63 1.11 -24.44
CA LEU A 138 -0.69 0.07 -24.02
C LEU A 138 -0.28 0.26 -22.56
N TRP A 139 0.13 1.47 -22.17
CA TRP A 139 0.49 1.76 -20.78
C TRP A 139 -0.66 1.45 -19.83
N SER A 140 -1.88 1.85 -20.15
CA SER A 140 -3.04 1.59 -19.29
C SER A 140 -3.38 0.10 -19.18
N ALA A 141 -3.16 -0.69 -20.25
CA ALA A 141 -3.32 -2.14 -20.23
C ALA A 141 -2.28 -2.78 -19.30
N VAL A 142 -1.00 -2.41 -19.48
CA VAL A 142 0.11 -2.89 -18.66
C VAL A 142 -0.10 -2.51 -17.20
N MET A 143 -0.48 -1.26 -16.92
CA MET A 143 -0.74 -0.77 -15.58
C MET A 143 -1.88 -1.53 -14.89
N THR A 144 -2.96 -1.82 -15.63
CA THR A 144 -4.05 -2.64 -15.13
C THR A 144 -3.55 -4.03 -14.73
N GLY A 145 -2.75 -4.67 -15.60
CA GLY A 145 -2.14 -5.96 -15.33
C GLY A 145 -1.20 -5.94 -14.12
N VAL A 146 -0.37 -4.90 -13.98
CA VAL A 146 0.54 -4.72 -12.85
C VAL A 146 -0.22 -4.64 -11.54
N ILE A 147 -1.23 -3.78 -11.43
CA ILE A 147 -1.99 -3.63 -10.18
C ILE A 147 -2.72 -4.94 -9.84
N LEU A 148 -3.38 -5.56 -10.82
CA LEU A 148 -4.10 -6.82 -10.60
C LEU A 148 -3.17 -7.95 -10.13
N PHE A 149 -2.01 -8.10 -10.77
CA PHE A 149 -1.04 -9.13 -10.39
C PHE A 149 -0.47 -8.87 -9.00
N SER A 150 -0.14 -7.62 -8.67
CA SER A 150 0.34 -7.27 -7.32
C SER A 150 -0.70 -7.58 -6.25
N PHE A 151 -1.98 -7.32 -6.52
CA PHE A 151 -3.07 -7.60 -5.57
C PHE A 151 -3.23 -9.10 -5.26
N VAL A 152 -2.75 -10.01 -6.12
CA VAL A 152 -2.69 -11.45 -5.81
C VAL A 152 -1.82 -11.72 -4.58
N PHE A 153 -0.78 -10.91 -4.35
CA PHE A 153 0.13 -11.01 -3.21
C PHE A 153 -0.26 -10.04 -2.09
N ASP A 154 -0.60 -8.79 -2.44
CA ASP A 154 -0.86 -7.76 -1.44
C ASP A 154 -2.12 -8.05 -0.59
N ILE A 155 -3.18 -8.60 -1.20
CA ILE A 155 -4.41 -8.90 -0.45
C ILE A 155 -4.17 -9.97 0.63
N PRO A 156 -3.63 -11.17 0.33
CA PRO A 156 -3.41 -12.18 1.37
C PRO A 156 -2.40 -11.72 2.44
N ASP A 157 -1.34 -11.01 2.05
CA ASP A 157 -0.34 -10.51 3.01
C ASP A 157 -0.90 -9.43 3.93
N GLY A 158 -1.69 -8.50 3.38
CA GLY A 158 -2.41 -7.51 4.17
C GLY A 158 -3.44 -8.13 5.12
N LEU A 159 -4.16 -9.17 4.66
CA LEU A 159 -5.09 -9.91 5.52
C LEU A 159 -4.38 -10.67 6.64
N ALA A 160 -3.23 -11.28 6.37
CA ALA A 160 -2.42 -11.94 7.38
C ALA A 160 -1.96 -10.95 8.46
N TYR A 161 -1.51 -9.76 8.04
CA TYR A 161 -1.15 -8.68 8.96
C TYR A 161 -2.35 -8.23 9.80
N ILE A 162 -3.50 -7.94 9.19
CA ILE A 162 -4.71 -7.54 9.93
C ILE A 162 -5.10 -8.60 10.97
N ARG A 163 -5.07 -9.88 10.59
CA ARG A 163 -5.40 -10.98 11.51
C ARG A 163 -4.48 -11.04 12.72
N HIS A 164 -3.17 -10.83 12.53
CA HIS A 164 -2.18 -10.82 13.63
C HIS A 164 -2.45 -9.71 14.65
N PHE A 165 -2.86 -8.52 14.21
CA PHE A 165 -3.06 -7.37 15.10
C PHE A 165 -4.52 -7.14 15.54
N SER A 166 -5.47 -7.95 15.07
CA SER A 166 -6.89 -7.85 15.44
C SER A 166 -7.37 -8.96 16.38
N SER A 167 -6.52 -9.96 16.65
CA SER A 167 -6.73 -11.03 17.64
C SER A 167 -6.29 -10.59 19.03
#